data_AF-A0A4Y2J3Y4-F1
#
_entry.id   AF-A0A4Y2J3Y4-F1
#
_cell.length_a   1.000
_cell.length_b   1.000
_cell.length_c   1.000
_cell.angle_alpha   90.00
_cell.angle_beta   90.00
_cell.angle_gamma   90.00
#
_symmetry.space_group_name_H-M   'P 1'
#
loop_
_entity.id
_entity.type
_entity.pdbx_description
1 polymer ?
#
loop_
_entity_poly.entity_id
_entity_poly.type
_entity_poly.pdbx_seq_one_letter_code
_entity_poly.pdbx_strand_id
1 'polypeptide(L)'
;DGSWRCLPLLKPLHITEARWVKRFFIGNLEAEIGGGIPFSGKEAHYLRAQIARISASTSVAPTDYYELSEEEDEEENPLGILKSESYEPKSVMEMLAEGLEAWVHYKPAILDQGRCSPMQEGEEDEEEEQEEVEDEENEEEEGSEIFEAKEEVEVPKLRSLSEDEAIGKLQPWNVKLSSKIAQKVSIMILQSNLWPGAFTFYDGKAFDHIYIGFGYKFSTYHYGPTIPIVFQKEYETGSDILETEDIEIEDEPPEEAEEEGDNEGEEPEEENEDEEDEGEGEEDEDD
;
A
#
# COMPACT_ATOMS: atom_id res chain seq x y z
N ASP A 1 22.33 -17.40 28.89
CA ASP A 1 23.61 -17.16 28.19
C ASP A 1 23.52 -15.82 27.48
N GLY A 2 24.54 -14.97 27.62
CA GLY A 2 24.50 -13.57 27.15
C GLY A 2 24.83 -13.41 25.66
N SER A 3 24.32 -14.30 24.79
CA SER A 3 24.61 -14.25 23.36
C SER A 3 23.75 -13.20 22.66
N TRP A 4 24.38 -12.17 22.09
CA TRP A 4 23.71 -11.24 21.18
C TRP A 4 23.26 -11.95 19.90
N ARG A 5 22.09 -11.59 19.39
CA ARG A 5 21.56 -12.04 18.10
C ARG A 5 21.11 -10.82 17.30
N CYS A 6 21.44 -10.78 16.02
CA CYS A 6 20.85 -9.78 15.12
C CYS A 6 19.37 -10.12 14.90
N LEU A 7 18.54 -9.10 14.75
CA LEU A 7 17.14 -9.26 14.33
C LEU A 7 17.06 -9.25 12.80
N PRO A 8 16.08 -9.95 12.19
CA PRO A 8 15.91 -9.98 10.74
C PRO A 8 15.58 -8.60 10.17
N LEU A 9 15.70 -8.45 8.84
CA LEU A 9 15.13 -7.31 8.12
C LEU A 9 13.60 -7.41 8.09
N LEU A 10 12.93 -6.30 7.77
CA LEU A 10 11.47 -6.23 7.65
C LEU A 10 11.06 -6.08 6.20
N LYS A 11 9.97 -6.76 5.81
CA LYS A 11 9.12 -6.35 4.70
C LYS A 11 8.09 -5.32 5.20
N PRO A 12 7.55 -4.42 4.36
CA PRO A 12 6.45 -3.54 4.75
C PRO A 12 5.25 -4.32 5.33
N LEU A 13 4.95 -5.49 4.77
CA LEU A 13 3.91 -6.42 5.27
C LEU A 13 4.07 -6.77 6.76
N HIS A 14 5.31 -7.01 7.25
CA HIS A 14 5.55 -7.29 8.67
C HIS A 14 5.17 -6.09 9.56
N ILE A 15 5.23 -4.88 9.03
CA ILE A 15 4.87 -3.64 9.74
C ILE A 15 3.36 -3.42 9.68
N THR A 16 2.72 -3.67 8.54
CA THR A 16 1.26 -3.52 8.38
C THR A 16 0.50 -4.55 9.23
N GLU A 17 0.85 -5.84 9.15
CA GLU A 17 0.25 -6.89 10.00
C GLU A 17 0.48 -6.63 11.50
N ALA A 18 1.68 -6.18 11.89
CA ALA A 18 1.99 -5.84 13.28
C ALA A 18 1.13 -4.69 13.84
N ARG A 19 0.50 -3.86 13.00
CA ARG A 19 -0.49 -2.86 13.45
C ARG A 19 -1.70 -3.52 14.10
N TRP A 20 -2.11 -4.69 13.61
CA TRP A 20 -3.31 -5.42 14.04
C TRP A 20 -3.03 -6.45 15.13
N VAL A 21 -1.84 -7.07 15.14
CA VAL A 21 -1.42 -8.03 16.18
C VAL A 21 -1.35 -7.35 17.55
N LYS A 22 -2.25 -7.74 18.46
CA LYS A 22 -2.20 -7.41 19.90
C LYS A 22 -1.85 -8.65 20.73
N ARG A 23 -0.56 -9.01 20.78
CA ARG A 23 -0.03 -10.11 21.61
C ARG A 23 1.20 -9.69 22.41
N PHE A 24 1.37 -10.30 23.59
CA PHE A 24 2.59 -10.19 24.38
C PHE A 24 3.67 -11.11 23.81
N PHE A 25 4.93 -10.67 23.89
CA PHE A 25 6.10 -11.49 23.56
C PHE A 25 6.21 -12.69 24.52
N ILE A 26 6.56 -13.86 23.98
CA ILE A 26 6.82 -15.09 24.74
C ILE A 26 8.28 -15.11 25.24
N GLY A 27 9.18 -14.35 24.57
CA GLY A 27 10.62 -14.35 24.83
C GLY A 27 11.36 -15.40 23.99
N ASN A 28 10.73 -15.93 22.94
CA ASN A 28 11.33 -16.89 22.01
C ASN A 28 11.23 -16.35 20.59
N LEU A 29 12.35 -15.85 20.07
CA LEU A 29 12.48 -15.29 18.72
C LEU A 29 12.00 -16.23 17.60
N GLU A 30 12.05 -17.55 17.83
CA GLU A 30 11.63 -18.57 16.87
C GLU A 30 10.15 -18.98 16.98
N ALA A 31 9.38 -18.40 17.90
CA ALA A 31 7.96 -18.70 18.07
C ALA A 31 7.11 -18.10 16.92
N GLU A 32 6.03 -18.78 16.57
CA GLU A 32 5.04 -18.30 15.60
C GLU A 32 4.04 -17.35 16.25
N ILE A 33 3.74 -16.24 15.57
CA ILE A 33 2.70 -15.30 16.00
C ILE A 33 1.35 -15.78 15.46
N GLY A 34 0.76 -16.77 16.15
CA GLY A 34 -0.61 -17.18 15.88
C GLY A 34 -1.61 -16.05 16.16
N GLY A 35 -2.85 -16.17 15.66
CA GLY A 35 -3.88 -15.16 15.83
C GLY A 35 -5.21 -15.53 15.18
N GLY A 36 -6.20 -14.64 15.27
CA GLY A 36 -7.33 -14.59 14.31
C GLY A 36 -7.02 -13.71 13.09
N ILE A 37 -5.78 -13.20 13.03
CA ILE A 37 -5.18 -12.43 11.95
C ILE A 37 -3.83 -13.14 11.71
N PRO A 38 -3.47 -13.47 10.46
CA PRO A 38 -2.15 -14.02 10.17
C PRO A 38 -1.05 -12.97 10.44
N PHE A 39 0.17 -13.46 10.65
CA PHE A 39 1.37 -12.65 10.67
C PHE A 39 2.45 -13.42 9.92
N SER A 40 3.00 -12.82 8.86
CA SER A 40 3.90 -13.42 7.88
C SER A 40 5.34 -13.66 8.39
N GLY A 41 5.50 -13.95 9.68
CA GLY A 41 6.81 -14.20 10.28
C GLY A 41 6.79 -14.74 11.71
N LYS A 42 7.99 -14.84 12.29
CA LYS A 42 8.22 -15.27 13.69
C LYS A 42 8.24 -14.09 14.67
N GLU A 43 8.25 -14.38 15.97
CA GLU A 43 8.36 -13.38 17.05
C GLU A 43 9.57 -12.43 16.86
N ALA A 44 10.68 -12.88 16.27
CA ALA A 44 11.80 -12.01 15.88
C ALA A 44 11.39 -10.86 14.93
N HIS A 45 10.52 -11.13 13.96
CA HIS A 45 10.03 -10.15 12.99
C HIS A 45 9.00 -9.21 13.65
N TYR A 46 8.11 -9.75 14.49
CA TYR A 46 7.17 -8.93 15.26
C TYR A 46 7.91 -7.99 16.22
N LEU A 47 8.93 -8.49 16.94
CA LEU A 47 9.78 -7.67 17.81
C LEU A 47 10.50 -6.56 17.02
N ARG A 48 11.09 -6.90 15.88
CA ARG A 48 11.75 -5.93 14.99
C ARG A 48 10.78 -4.88 14.43
N ALA A 49 9.54 -5.26 14.14
CA ALA A 49 8.47 -4.38 13.69
C ALA A 49 7.98 -3.46 14.81
N GLN A 50 7.80 -3.96 16.03
CA GLN A 50 7.48 -3.11 17.18
C GLN A 50 8.61 -2.12 17.49
N ILE A 51 9.88 -2.54 17.41
CA ILE A 51 11.03 -1.63 17.53
C ILE A 51 10.97 -0.54 16.46
N ALA A 52 10.74 -0.89 15.18
CA ALA A 52 10.63 0.09 14.10
C ALA A 52 9.52 1.13 14.39
N ARG A 53 8.33 0.65 14.74
CA ARG A 53 7.15 1.48 15.02
C ARG A 53 7.32 2.36 16.26
N ILE A 54 8.00 1.88 17.30
CA ILE A 54 8.32 2.66 18.51
C ILE A 54 9.34 3.74 18.17
N SER A 55 10.47 3.40 17.54
CA SER A 55 11.51 4.39 17.19
C SER A 55 10.95 5.49 16.27
N ALA A 56 10.26 5.13 15.19
CA ALA A 56 9.65 6.06 14.23
C ALA A 56 8.54 6.98 14.80
N SER A 57 8.15 6.83 16.06
CA SER A 57 7.17 7.70 16.73
C SER A 57 7.55 8.10 18.17
N THR A 58 8.79 7.82 18.59
CA THR A 58 9.31 8.22 19.92
C THR A 58 10.79 8.63 19.94
N SER A 59 11.52 8.49 18.83
CA SER A 59 12.85 9.07 18.64
C SER A 59 12.73 10.57 18.37
N VAL A 60 12.66 11.35 19.46
CA VAL A 60 12.45 12.80 19.48
C VAL A 60 13.68 13.54 20.01
N ALA A 61 13.92 14.73 19.49
CA ALA A 61 15.05 15.61 19.85
C ALA A 61 14.55 17.04 20.10
N PRO A 62 15.33 17.88 20.82
CA PRO A 62 15.10 19.31 20.86
C PRO A 62 15.09 19.91 19.44
N THR A 63 14.23 20.90 19.21
CA THR A 63 14.29 21.75 18.00
C THR A 63 15.71 22.34 17.85
N ASP A 64 16.13 22.54 16.61
CA ASP A 64 17.46 23.06 16.23
C ASP A 64 18.67 22.15 16.56
N TYR A 65 18.49 21.00 17.24
CA TYR A 65 19.61 20.06 17.49
C TYR A 65 20.04 19.31 16.23
N TYR A 66 19.08 19.06 15.34
CA TYR A 66 19.27 18.40 14.06
C TYR A 66 18.81 19.35 12.95
N GLU A 67 19.59 19.39 11.87
CA GLU A 67 19.35 20.15 10.64
C GLU A 67 19.24 19.16 9.47
N LEU A 68 18.59 19.57 8.38
CA LEU A 68 18.58 18.79 7.14
C LEU A 68 19.89 19.01 6.37
N SER A 69 20.43 17.93 5.80
CA SER A 69 21.57 18.01 4.88
C SER A 69 21.09 18.52 3.52
N GLU A 70 21.78 19.51 2.95
CA GLU A 70 21.65 19.87 1.53
C GLU A 70 22.53 18.96 0.64
N GLU A 71 23.44 18.20 1.23
CA GLU A 71 24.29 17.22 0.54
C GLU A 71 23.63 15.83 0.61
N GLU A 72 23.23 15.31 -0.55
CA GLU A 72 22.47 14.05 -0.74
C GLU A 72 23.39 12.81 -0.87
N ASP A 73 24.43 12.71 -0.05
CA ASP A 73 25.25 11.49 0.05
C ASP A 73 24.48 10.40 0.82
N GLU A 74 23.56 9.72 0.13
CA GLU A 74 22.68 8.69 0.70
C GLU A 74 23.45 7.52 1.34
N GLU A 75 24.66 7.20 0.88
CA GLU A 75 25.49 6.13 1.45
C GLU A 75 25.98 6.45 2.87
N GLU A 76 26.34 7.70 3.17
CA GLU A 76 26.80 8.12 4.51
C GLU A 76 25.65 8.66 5.38
N ASN A 77 24.64 9.31 4.79
CA ASN A 77 23.52 9.91 5.49
C ASN A 77 22.15 9.54 4.88
N PRO A 78 21.70 8.27 4.98
CA PRO A 78 20.44 7.77 4.40
C PRO A 78 19.16 8.32 5.08
N LEU A 79 19.27 9.40 5.86
CA LEU A 79 18.13 10.17 6.38
C LEU A 79 18.15 11.63 5.90
N GLY A 80 19.31 12.14 5.45
CA GLY A 80 19.53 13.56 5.19
C GLY A 80 19.43 14.41 6.46
N ILE A 81 19.83 13.89 7.63
CA ILE A 81 19.71 14.59 8.92
C ILE A 81 21.07 14.62 9.63
N LEU A 82 21.64 15.82 9.77
CA LEU A 82 22.92 16.06 10.45
C LEU A 82 22.69 16.76 11.79
N LYS A 83 23.65 16.62 12.71
CA LYS A 83 23.66 17.41 13.95
C LYS A 83 24.09 18.84 13.62
N SER A 84 23.30 19.82 14.07
CA SER A 84 23.65 21.24 13.94
C SER A 84 24.98 21.57 14.63
N GLU A 85 25.86 22.29 13.93
CA GLU A 85 27.04 22.92 14.54
C GLU A 85 26.68 24.18 15.35
N SER A 86 25.52 24.79 15.07
CA SER A 86 25.09 26.07 15.66
C SER A 86 24.23 25.92 16.92
N TYR A 87 23.82 24.70 17.27
CA TYR A 87 22.91 24.41 18.38
C TYR A 87 23.40 24.94 19.76
N GLU A 88 22.72 25.96 20.28
CA GLU A 88 22.83 26.37 21.68
C GLU A 88 21.75 25.68 22.54
N PRO A 89 22.13 24.91 23.59
CA PRO A 89 21.15 24.17 24.40
C PRO A 89 20.33 25.12 25.29
N LYS A 90 19.04 25.31 24.93
CA LYS A 90 18.04 26.02 25.74
C LYS A 90 17.97 25.43 27.16
N SER A 91 17.73 26.25 28.18
CA SER A 91 17.61 25.73 29.55
C SER A 91 16.34 24.89 29.71
N VAL A 92 16.34 24.00 30.72
CA VAL A 92 15.19 23.13 31.03
C VAL A 92 13.91 23.92 31.31
N MET A 93 14.01 25.14 31.83
CA MET A 93 12.84 25.99 32.11
C MET A 93 12.30 26.69 30.87
N GLU A 94 13.14 26.95 29.86
CA GLU A 94 12.73 27.53 28.57
C GLU A 94 12.04 26.48 27.70
N MET A 95 12.64 25.28 27.56
CA MET A 95 11.97 24.18 26.85
C MET A 95 10.67 23.74 27.52
N LEU A 96 10.53 23.88 28.84
CA LEU A 96 9.26 23.62 29.55
C LEU A 96 8.18 24.68 29.23
N ALA A 97 8.58 25.91 28.91
CA ALA A 97 7.67 26.99 28.54
C ALA A 97 7.20 26.89 27.08
N GLU A 98 8.10 26.48 26.18
CA GLU A 98 7.80 26.12 24.78
C GLU A 98 7.04 24.77 24.66
N GLY A 99 7.19 23.88 25.65
CA GLY A 99 6.35 22.69 25.80
C GLY A 99 6.62 21.59 24.77
N LEU A 100 5.72 21.45 23.80
CA LEU A 100 5.83 20.47 22.70
C LEU A 100 6.43 21.08 21.43
N GLU A 101 6.39 22.41 21.28
CA GLU A 101 6.96 23.12 20.11
C GLU A 101 8.50 23.06 20.11
N ALA A 102 9.09 22.86 21.29
CA ALA A 102 10.54 22.67 21.49
C ALA A 102 11.07 21.28 21.10
N TRP A 103 10.25 20.41 20.51
CA TRP A 103 10.60 19.03 20.20
C TRP A 103 10.17 18.62 18.80
N VAL A 104 11.04 17.85 18.13
CA VAL A 104 10.87 17.35 16.76
C VAL A 104 11.17 15.84 16.67
N HIS A 105 10.52 15.15 15.73
CA HIS A 105 10.86 13.76 15.39
C HIS A 105 12.08 13.74 14.45
N TYR A 106 13.17 13.08 14.85
CA TYR A 106 14.41 12.98 14.04
C TYR A 106 14.56 11.62 13.32
N LYS A 107 13.53 10.77 13.41
CA LYS A 107 13.38 9.57 12.58
C LYS A 107 12.17 9.75 11.66
N PRO A 108 12.23 9.21 10.42
CA PRO A 108 11.11 9.28 9.50
C PRO A 108 9.92 8.52 10.09
N ALA A 109 8.72 9.02 9.80
CA ALA A 109 7.49 8.34 10.15
C ALA A 109 7.35 7.04 9.34
N ILE A 110 6.40 6.19 9.75
CA ILE A 110 6.05 4.97 9.03
C ILE A 110 4.60 5.08 8.56
N LEU A 111 4.42 5.08 7.24
CA LEU A 111 3.15 5.24 6.53
C LEU A 111 2.24 3.99 6.71
N ASP A 112 0.98 4.05 6.29
CA ASP A 112 0.04 2.91 6.38
C ASP A 112 0.47 1.71 5.53
N GLN A 113 1.07 1.97 4.36
CA GLN A 113 1.77 0.99 3.51
C GLN A 113 2.93 0.25 4.25
N GLY A 114 3.38 0.77 5.41
CA GLY A 114 4.47 0.16 6.20
C GLY A 114 5.88 0.54 5.74
N ARG A 115 6.00 1.49 4.81
CA ARG A 115 7.25 2.11 4.34
C ARG A 115 7.52 3.44 5.08
N CYS A 116 8.68 4.07 4.83
CA CYS A 116 9.01 5.40 5.32
C CYS A 116 8.75 6.49 4.27
N SER A 117 9.18 6.25 3.03
CA SER A 117 8.71 6.94 1.82
C SER A 117 7.53 6.18 1.21
N PRO A 118 6.61 6.84 0.47
CA PRO A 118 5.55 6.14 -0.23
C PRO A 118 6.09 5.10 -1.21
N MET A 119 5.24 4.16 -1.61
CA MET A 119 5.40 3.47 -2.88
C MET A 119 5.23 4.52 -3.99
N GLN A 120 6.28 4.72 -4.78
CA GLN A 120 6.09 5.24 -6.13
C GLN A 120 5.50 4.08 -6.93
N GLU A 121 4.36 4.31 -7.57
CA GLU A 121 3.91 3.42 -8.64
C GLU A 121 4.98 3.42 -9.73
N GLY A 122 5.15 2.29 -10.41
CA GLY A 122 6.08 2.21 -11.52
C GLY A 122 5.56 3.10 -12.65
N GLU A 123 6.46 3.88 -13.24
CA GLU A 123 6.54 3.87 -14.70
C GLU A 123 6.95 2.41 -15.03
N GLU A 124 5.97 1.51 -15.17
CA GLU A 124 6.23 0.13 -15.61
C GLU A 124 6.81 0.19 -17.02
N ASP A 125 7.84 -0.61 -17.30
CA ASP A 125 8.81 -0.30 -18.35
C ASP A 125 8.16 -0.19 -19.75
N GLU A 126 7.97 1.05 -20.25
CA GLU A 126 7.43 1.36 -21.58
C GLU A 126 8.19 0.66 -22.74
N GLU A 127 9.36 0.07 -22.48
CA GLU A 127 10.16 -0.71 -23.42
C GLU A 127 9.78 -2.20 -23.51
N GLU A 128 9.08 -2.81 -22.53
CA GLU A 128 8.63 -4.22 -22.61
C GLU A 128 7.18 -4.37 -23.13
N GLU A 129 6.29 -3.38 -22.98
CA GLU A 129 4.93 -3.44 -23.57
C GLU A 129 4.90 -3.26 -25.10
N GLN A 130 5.97 -2.76 -25.72
CA GLN A 130 5.99 -2.41 -27.15
C GLN A 130 6.16 -3.59 -28.13
N GLU A 131 6.33 -4.84 -27.67
CA GLU A 131 6.42 -6.03 -28.57
C GLU A 131 5.12 -6.87 -28.67
N GLU A 132 4.06 -6.60 -27.90
CA GLU A 132 2.79 -7.37 -27.94
C GLU A 132 1.54 -6.57 -28.39
N VAL A 133 1.70 -5.47 -29.15
CA VAL A 133 0.59 -4.62 -29.65
C VAL A 133 0.27 -4.85 -31.15
N GLU A 134 0.08 -6.11 -31.57
CA GLU A 134 -0.51 -6.49 -32.86
C GLU A 134 -1.45 -7.72 -32.77
N ASP A 135 -2.41 -7.72 -31.84
CA ASP A 135 -3.77 -8.30 -32.05
C ASP A 135 -4.75 -7.90 -30.93
N GLU A 136 -6.04 -8.20 -31.13
CA GLU A 136 -7.18 -8.02 -30.20
C GLU A 136 -7.64 -6.56 -29.91
N GLU A 137 -8.38 -5.99 -30.88
CA GLU A 137 -9.37 -4.94 -30.59
C GLU A 137 -10.49 -5.50 -29.67
N ASN A 138 -10.86 -4.75 -28.63
CA ASN A 138 -12.06 -4.92 -27.79
C ASN A 138 -12.03 -6.04 -26.71
N GLU A 139 -11.27 -5.82 -25.64
CA GLU A 139 -11.75 -6.08 -24.27
C GLU A 139 -12.00 -4.74 -23.54
N GLU A 140 -12.90 -4.73 -22.55
CA GLU A 140 -13.35 -3.51 -21.86
C GLU A 140 -12.44 -3.13 -20.68
N GLU A 141 -12.53 -1.88 -20.18
CA GLU A 141 -11.83 -1.44 -18.96
C GLU A 141 -12.41 -2.11 -17.68
N GLU A 142 -12.23 -3.43 -17.51
CA GLU A 142 -12.39 -4.10 -16.21
C GLU A 142 -11.29 -3.59 -15.27
N GLY A 143 -11.60 -2.50 -14.57
CA GLY A 143 -10.64 -1.67 -13.85
C GLY A 143 -9.74 -2.45 -12.87
N SER A 144 -8.46 -2.08 -12.88
CA SER A 144 -7.39 -2.65 -12.06
C SER A 144 -7.53 -2.30 -10.56
N GLU A 145 -8.58 -2.78 -9.89
CA GLU A 145 -8.71 -2.80 -8.42
C GLU A 145 -7.67 -3.71 -7.73
N ILE A 146 -6.67 -4.20 -8.47
CA ILE A 146 -5.52 -4.98 -8.01
C ILE A 146 -4.53 -4.04 -7.30
N PHE A 147 -4.92 -3.59 -6.10
CA PHE A 147 -4.20 -2.66 -5.24
C PHE A 147 -4.02 -1.23 -5.80
N GLU A 148 -5.11 -0.46 -5.89
CA GLU A 148 -5.01 1.02 -5.79
C GLU A 148 -4.20 1.35 -4.52
N ALA A 149 -2.98 1.87 -4.70
CA ALA A 149 -1.96 1.87 -3.65
C ALA A 149 -2.15 2.97 -2.59
N LYS A 150 -3.38 3.48 -2.42
CA LYS A 150 -3.83 4.56 -1.51
C LYS A 150 -2.76 5.63 -1.33
N GLU A 151 -2.71 6.59 -2.26
CA GLU A 151 -1.73 7.68 -2.30
C GLU A 151 -1.41 8.25 -0.89
N GLU A 152 -0.18 8.01 -0.41
CA GLU A 152 0.27 8.45 0.91
C GLU A 152 1.30 9.57 0.81
N VAL A 153 0.92 10.77 1.22
CA VAL A 153 1.83 11.93 1.26
C VAL A 153 2.97 11.67 2.24
N GLU A 154 4.22 11.95 1.83
CA GLU A 154 5.39 11.84 2.72
C GLU A 154 5.24 12.75 3.94
N VAL A 155 5.57 12.24 5.13
CA VAL A 155 5.54 13.03 6.36
C VAL A 155 6.83 13.84 6.47
N PRO A 156 6.77 15.19 6.59
CA PRO A 156 7.97 16.02 6.66
C PRO A 156 8.96 15.60 7.75
N LYS A 157 10.25 15.56 7.38
CA LYS A 157 11.38 15.37 8.31
C LYS A 157 11.38 16.51 9.34
N LEU A 158 11.79 16.22 10.58
CA LEU A 158 11.86 17.18 11.69
C LEU A 158 10.51 17.83 12.10
N ARG A 159 9.37 17.16 11.84
CA ARG A 159 8.03 17.57 12.29
C ARG A 159 7.93 17.76 13.82
N SER A 160 7.18 18.78 14.27
CA SER A 160 7.04 19.12 15.70
C SER A 160 6.04 18.22 16.45
N LEU A 161 6.31 17.95 17.74
CA LEU A 161 5.41 17.18 18.60
C LEU A 161 4.07 17.88 18.91
N SER A 162 3.97 19.19 18.64
CA SER A 162 2.69 19.93 18.71
C SER A 162 1.71 19.53 17.60
N GLU A 163 2.20 18.91 16.53
CA GLU A 163 1.40 18.47 15.38
C GLU A 163 0.96 16.99 15.48
N ASP A 164 1.43 16.25 16.47
CA ASP A 164 1.11 14.83 16.64
C ASP A 164 -0.39 14.61 16.92
N GLU A 165 -0.96 13.53 16.37
CA GLU A 165 -2.39 13.24 16.47
C GLU A 165 -2.84 13.01 17.93
N ALA A 166 -3.94 13.67 18.33
CA ALA A 166 -4.54 13.50 19.65
C ALA A 166 -5.26 12.14 19.78
N ILE A 167 -4.98 11.42 20.86
CA ILE A 167 -5.52 10.08 21.12
C ILE A 167 -6.94 10.21 21.71
N GLY A 168 -7.88 10.63 20.86
CA GLY A 168 -9.30 10.87 21.14
C GLY A 168 -9.56 12.08 22.05
N LYS A 169 -9.12 12.00 23.32
CA LYS A 169 -9.21 13.10 24.31
C LYS A 169 -7.90 13.30 25.10
N LEU A 170 -6.86 12.54 24.80
CA LEU A 170 -5.54 12.66 25.41
C LEU A 170 -4.58 13.25 24.39
N GLN A 171 -3.71 14.17 24.82
CA GLN A 171 -2.58 14.60 23.99
C GLN A 171 -1.63 13.42 23.76
N PRO A 172 -0.90 13.36 22.64
CA PRO A 172 0.03 12.28 22.32
C PRO A 172 1.22 12.20 23.31
N TRP A 173 1.63 13.36 23.84
CA TRP A 173 2.77 13.52 24.73
C TRP A 173 2.40 14.18 26.06
N ASN A 174 3.26 13.99 27.07
CA ASN A 174 3.15 14.53 28.42
C ASN A 174 4.51 15.08 28.86
N VAL A 175 4.64 16.40 29.04
CA VAL A 175 5.87 17.06 29.51
C VAL A 175 5.84 17.21 31.04
N LYS A 176 6.91 16.78 31.73
CA LYS A 176 7.00 16.77 33.20
C LYS A 176 8.40 17.17 33.68
N LEU A 177 8.51 17.81 34.84
CA LEU A 177 9.79 17.93 35.56
C LEU A 177 9.94 16.78 36.56
N SER A 178 11.17 16.25 36.68
CA SER A 178 11.54 15.25 37.69
C SER A 178 11.36 15.76 39.14
N SER A 179 11.65 17.04 39.39
CA SER A 179 11.40 17.68 40.69
C SER A 179 10.80 19.07 40.53
N LYS A 180 9.64 19.29 41.15
CA LYS A 180 9.01 20.62 41.25
C LYS A 180 9.61 21.51 42.34
N ILE A 181 10.48 20.97 43.19
CA ILE A 181 11.09 21.66 44.34
C ILE A 181 12.49 22.18 43.96
N ALA A 182 13.27 21.37 43.25
CA ALA A 182 14.66 21.65 42.91
C ALA A 182 14.82 22.04 41.43
N GLN A 183 14.07 23.03 40.95
CA GLN A 183 13.99 23.44 39.53
C GLN A 183 15.36 23.74 38.87
N LYS A 184 16.38 24.13 39.65
CA LYS A 184 17.75 24.37 39.16
C LYS A 184 18.57 23.10 38.89
N VAL A 185 18.06 21.93 39.26
CA VAL A 185 18.70 20.60 39.11
C VAL A 185 17.66 19.55 38.69
N SER A 186 16.54 19.98 38.11
CA SER A 186 15.48 19.08 37.64
C SER A 186 15.63 18.84 36.15
N ILE A 187 15.86 17.58 35.77
CA ILE A 187 15.67 17.16 34.38
C ILE A 187 14.19 17.28 33.99
N MET A 188 13.94 17.58 32.72
CA MET A 188 12.64 17.39 32.09
C MET A 188 12.51 15.96 31.58
N ILE A 189 11.27 15.46 31.56
CA ILE A 189 10.89 14.13 31.12
C ILE A 189 9.66 14.29 30.22
N LEU A 190 9.81 13.95 28.94
CA LEU A 190 8.71 13.68 28.03
C LEU A 190 8.28 12.23 28.21
N GLN A 191 6.97 12.00 28.21
CA GLN A 191 6.36 10.67 28.23
C GLN A 191 5.40 10.54 27.05
N SER A 192 5.55 9.51 26.23
CA SER A 192 4.54 9.19 25.21
C SER A 192 3.31 8.56 25.87
N ASN A 193 2.14 9.05 25.51
CA ASN A 193 0.87 8.39 25.81
C ASN A 193 0.50 7.38 24.70
N LEU A 194 1.04 7.55 23.49
CA LEU A 194 0.85 6.65 22.35
C LEU A 194 1.58 5.32 22.53
N TRP A 195 2.79 5.36 23.12
CA TRP A 195 3.58 4.19 23.49
C TRP A 195 3.92 4.21 24.99
N PRO A 196 3.03 3.71 25.86
CA PRO A 196 3.30 3.59 27.29
C PRO A 196 4.60 2.81 27.52
N GLY A 197 5.55 3.48 28.18
CA GLY A 197 6.92 2.98 28.37
C GLY A 197 7.99 3.79 27.62
N ALA A 198 7.63 4.62 26.65
CA ALA A 198 8.56 5.55 26.01
C ALA A 198 8.75 6.82 26.84
N PHE A 199 10.01 7.11 27.18
CA PHE A 199 10.40 8.31 27.91
C PHE A 199 11.64 8.95 27.26
N THR A 200 11.62 10.27 27.10
CA THR A 200 12.79 11.06 26.69
C THR A 200 13.13 12.03 27.82
N PHE A 201 14.40 12.12 28.21
CA PHE A 201 14.84 13.05 29.25
C PHE A 201 15.69 14.19 28.69
N TYR A 202 15.74 15.33 29.40
CA TYR A 202 16.60 16.47 29.04
C TYR A 202 17.18 17.17 30.28
N ASP A 203 18.49 17.44 30.25
CA ASP A 203 19.26 18.06 31.34
C ASP A 203 19.80 19.48 30.99
N GLY A 204 19.31 20.11 29.91
CA GLY A 204 19.84 21.41 29.46
C GLY A 204 21.21 21.33 28.77
N LYS A 205 21.65 20.11 28.38
CA LYS A 205 22.94 19.81 27.75
C LYS A 205 22.93 18.54 26.91
N ALA A 206 22.22 17.52 27.39
CA ALA A 206 22.02 16.25 26.71
C ALA A 206 20.55 15.84 26.84
N PHE A 207 20.09 15.11 25.83
CA PHE A 207 18.87 14.32 25.86
C PHE A 207 19.20 12.88 25.48
N ASP A 208 18.36 11.95 25.92
CA ASP A 208 18.25 10.62 25.30
C ASP A 208 16.85 10.06 25.57
N HIS A 209 16.48 9.01 24.84
CA HIS A 209 15.19 8.36 24.84
C HIS A 209 15.32 6.85 25.13
N ILE A 210 14.36 6.32 25.88
CA ILE A 210 14.34 4.91 26.28
C ILE A 210 12.92 4.35 26.24
N TYR A 211 12.77 3.13 25.72
CA TYR A 211 11.52 2.38 25.80
C TYR A 211 11.63 1.25 26.83
N ILE A 212 10.76 1.28 27.84
CA ILE A 212 10.59 0.20 28.82
C ILE A 212 9.09 -0.12 28.93
N GLY A 213 8.63 -1.14 28.22
CA GLY A 213 7.24 -1.56 28.23
C GLY A 213 6.98 -2.83 27.42
N PHE A 214 5.71 -3.19 27.27
CA PHE A 214 5.27 -4.44 26.63
C PHE A 214 5.21 -4.39 25.09
N GLY A 215 5.52 -3.26 24.47
CA GLY A 215 5.46 -3.11 23.01
C GLY A 215 4.05 -2.91 22.44
N TYR A 216 3.12 -2.34 23.22
CA TYR A 216 1.76 -2.02 22.75
C TYR A 216 1.56 -0.53 22.48
N LYS A 217 0.98 -0.21 21.31
CA LYS A 217 0.41 1.10 21.00
C LYS A 217 -0.89 1.26 21.81
N PHE A 218 -1.00 2.36 22.55
CA PHE A 218 -2.21 2.70 23.29
C PHE A 218 -3.37 3.00 22.33
N SER A 219 -4.59 2.71 22.77
CA SER A 219 -5.82 3.00 22.02
C SER A 219 -6.96 3.33 22.99
N THR A 220 -7.79 4.29 22.62
CA THR A 220 -9.04 4.62 23.34
C THR A 220 -10.08 3.52 23.24
N TYR A 221 -10.02 2.70 22.18
CA TYR A 221 -10.98 1.63 21.91
C TYR A 221 -10.45 0.29 22.44
N HIS A 222 -11.34 -0.46 23.09
CA HIS A 222 -11.10 -1.85 23.42
C HIS A 222 -10.84 -2.66 22.13
N TYR A 223 -10.05 -3.72 22.23
CA TYR A 223 -9.83 -4.62 21.10
C TYR A 223 -11.13 -5.36 20.75
N GLY A 224 -11.76 -4.98 19.65
CA GLY A 224 -12.66 -5.86 18.92
C GLY A 224 -11.82 -6.89 18.13
N PRO A 225 -12.24 -8.16 18.06
CA PRO A 225 -11.66 -9.10 17.11
C PRO A 225 -11.93 -8.62 15.67
N THR A 226 -11.05 -8.96 14.74
CA THR A 226 -11.32 -8.76 13.31
C THR A 226 -12.56 -9.55 12.89
N ILE A 227 -13.40 -8.90 12.09
CA ILE A 227 -14.48 -9.55 11.33
C ILE A 227 -13.78 -10.46 10.29
N PRO A 228 -14.30 -11.67 10.01
CA PRO A 228 -13.72 -12.54 8.98
C PRO A 228 -13.71 -11.87 7.60
N ILE A 229 -12.85 -12.37 6.72
CA ILE A 229 -12.67 -11.92 5.34
C ILE A 229 -14.03 -11.92 4.62
N VAL A 230 -14.28 -10.91 3.79
CA VAL A 230 -15.44 -10.86 2.90
C VAL A 230 -15.40 -12.08 1.98
N PHE A 231 -16.50 -12.84 1.92
CA PHE A 231 -16.60 -13.94 0.99
C PHE A 231 -16.56 -13.38 -0.44
N GLN A 232 -15.68 -13.95 -1.28
CA GLN A 232 -15.68 -13.63 -2.70
C GLN A 232 -17.05 -13.97 -3.30
N LYS A 233 -17.50 -13.17 -4.26
CA LYS A 233 -18.70 -13.51 -5.04
C LYS A 233 -18.45 -14.82 -5.80
N GLU A 234 -19.52 -15.59 -5.99
CA GLU A 234 -19.54 -16.61 -7.04
C GLU A 234 -19.70 -15.90 -8.40
N TYR A 235 -19.23 -16.52 -9.49
CA TYR A 235 -19.36 -15.96 -10.84
C TYR A 235 -20.85 -15.72 -11.16
N GLU A 236 -21.18 -14.48 -11.54
CA GLU A 236 -22.56 -14.11 -11.86
C GLU A 236 -22.91 -14.71 -13.23
N THR A 237 -23.92 -15.59 -13.26
CA THR A 237 -24.37 -16.29 -14.47
C THR A 237 -24.96 -15.29 -15.46
N GLY A 238 -24.13 -14.87 -16.43
CA GLY A 238 -24.50 -13.98 -17.52
C GLY A 238 -25.42 -14.62 -18.56
N SER A 239 -25.85 -13.82 -19.52
CA SER A 239 -26.60 -14.25 -20.71
C SER A 239 -25.84 -15.27 -21.55
N ASP A 240 -24.52 -15.30 -21.45
CA ASP A 240 -23.61 -15.94 -22.41
C ASP A 240 -23.50 -17.45 -22.18
N ILE A 241 -24.07 -17.93 -21.07
CA ILE A 241 -24.32 -19.35 -20.77
C ILE A 241 -25.83 -19.68 -20.68
N LEU A 242 -26.70 -18.77 -21.14
CA LEU A 242 -28.11 -19.03 -21.37
C LEU A 242 -28.35 -19.13 -22.88
N GLU A 243 -29.02 -20.20 -23.31
CA GLU A 243 -29.43 -20.38 -24.69
C GLU A 243 -30.38 -19.24 -25.08
N THR A 244 -30.02 -18.47 -26.12
CA THR A 244 -30.86 -17.39 -26.65
C THR A 244 -32.16 -17.97 -27.18
N GLU A 245 -33.31 -17.38 -26.81
CA GLU A 245 -34.61 -17.81 -27.33
C GLU A 245 -34.61 -17.76 -28.87
N ASP A 246 -35.06 -18.84 -29.52
CA ASP A 246 -35.13 -18.95 -30.98
C ASP A 246 -35.90 -17.75 -31.57
N ILE A 247 -35.33 -17.13 -32.61
CA ILE A 247 -36.02 -16.07 -33.34
C ILE A 247 -37.19 -16.71 -34.10
N GLU A 248 -38.43 -16.48 -33.63
CA GLU A 248 -39.64 -16.81 -34.38
C GLU A 248 -39.65 -16.03 -35.69
N ILE A 249 -39.24 -16.69 -36.78
CA ILE A 249 -39.43 -16.20 -38.15
C ILE A 249 -40.93 -16.28 -38.42
N GLU A 250 -41.60 -15.14 -38.44
CA GLU A 250 -43.01 -15.03 -38.85
C GLU A 250 -43.12 -15.49 -40.31
N ASP A 251 -43.87 -16.57 -40.57
CA ASP A 251 -44.01 -17.20 -41.90
C ASP A 251 -44.34 -16.13 -42.96
N GLU A 252 -43.43 -15.91 -43.91
CA GLU A 252 -43.58 -14.89 -44.94
C GLU A 252 -44.84 -15.20 -45.77
N PRO A 253 -45.81 -14.26 -45.84
CA PRO A 253 -47.11 -14.56 -46.43
C PRO A 253 -46.94 -14.87 -47.92
N PRO A 254 -47.55 -15.96 -48.44
CA PRO A 254 -47.33 -16.39 -49.81
C PRO A 254 -47.79 -15.29 -50.78
N GLU A 255 -46.93 -14.95 -51.73
CA GLU A 255 -47.23 -13.96 -52.77
C GLU A 255 -48.55 -14.31 -53.47
N GLU A 256 -49.52 -13.39 -53.47
CA GLU A 256 -50.77 -13.57 -54.20
C GLU A 256 -50.48 -13.55 -55.70
N ALA A 257 -50.58 -14.71 -56.35
CA ALA A 257 -50.33 -14.85 -57.78
C ALA A 257 -51.31 -13.99 -58.59
N GLU A 258 -50.80 -12.93 -59.24
CA GLU A 258 -51.60 -12.09 -60.14
C GLU A 258 -52.05 -12.92 -61.37
N GLU A 259 -53.37 -13.00 -61.58
CA GLU A 259 -53.99 -13.79 -62.63
C GLU A 259 -53.85 -13.10 -64.01
N GLU A 260 -53.22 -13.76 -64.99
CA GLU A 260 -52.90 -13.14 -66.28
C GLU A 260 -54.13 -12.66 -67.08
N GLY A 261 -54.01 -11.46 -67.66
CA GLY A 261 -55.09 -10.74 -68.32
C GLY A 261 -54.80 -10.29 -69.76
N ASP A 262 -54.45 -11.26 -70.63
CA ASP A 262 -54.71 -11.29 -72.08
C ASP A 262 -54.46 -10.01 -72.93
N ASN A 263 -53.38 -10.00 -73.74
CA ASN A 263 -53.40 -9.29 -75.03
C ASN A 263 -52.43 -9.87 -76.08
N GLU A 264 -52.82 -9.74 -77.35
CA GLU A 264 -52.24 -10.36 -78.57
C GLU A 264 -50.83 -9.87 -78.97
N GLY A 265 -50.03 -10.73 -79.66
CA GLY A 265 -49.25 -10.27 -80.83
C GLY A 265 -47.82 -10.80 -81.11
N GLU A 266 -47.72 -11.79 -82.03
CA GLU A 266 -46.62 -12.08 -82.97
C GLU A 266 -45.22 -12.56 -82.46
N GLU A 267 -44.56 -13.37 -83.32
CA GLU A 267 -43.32 -14.14 -83.06
C GLU A 267 -42.05 -13.41 -83.56
N PRO A 268 -40.83 -13.96 -83.35
CA PRO A 268 -40.29 -14.82 -84.41
C PRO A 268 -39.51 -16.09 -83.98
N GLU A 269 -39.41 -17.00 -84.95
CA GLU A 269 -38.85 -18.36 -85.03
C GLU A 269 -37.33 -18.51 -84.77
N GLU A 270 -36.93 -19.69 -84.24
CA GLU A 270 -35.82 -20.63 -84.64
C GLU A 270 -34.35 -20.07 -84.78
N GLU A 271 -33.23 -20.78 -85.07
CA GLU A 271 -32.77 -22.14 -85.48
C GLU A 271 -31.25 -22.20 -85.08
N ASN A 272 -30.50 -23.19 -84.55
CA ASN A 272 -30.55 -24.62 -84.14
C ASN A 272 -30.09 -24.68 -82.63
N GLU A 273 -29.64 -25.74 -81.90
CA GLU A 273 -29.18 -27.14 -82.08
C GLU A 273 -27.73 -27.41 -82.61
N ASP A 274 -27.18 -28.61 -82.31
CA ASP A 274 -25.87 -29.25 -82.65
C ASP A 274 -24.53 -28.73 -82.03
N GLU A 275 -23.50 -29.54 -81.71
CA GLU A 275 -23.40 -30.95 -81.24
C GLU A 275 -21.96 -31.23 -80.66
N GLU A 276 -21.72 -32.47 -80.23
CA GLU A 276 -20.56 -33.04 -79.49
C GLU A 276 -19.16 -33.00 -80.18
N ASP A 277 -18.06 -33.12 -79.39
CA ASP A 277 -16.93 -34.04 -79.68
C ASP A 277 -16.10 -34.39 -78.40
N GLU A 278 -15.36 -35.50 -78.46
CA GLU A 278 -14.43 -36.04 -77.45
C GLU A 278 -13.03 -35.37 -77.59
N GLY A 279 -11.92 -35.70 -76.89
CA GLY A 279 -11.59 -36.70 -75.87
C GLY A 279 -10.06 -36.90 -75.76
N GLU A 280 -9.59 -37.30 -74.58
CA GLU A 280 -8.25 -37.85 -74.26
C GLU A 280 -6.96 -37.00 -74.50
N GLY A 281 -5.91 -37.31 -73.71
CA GLY A 281 -4.62 -36.61 -73.72
C GLY A 281 -3.86 -36.74 -72.39
N GLU A 282 -3.33 -37.93 -72.09
CA GLU A 282 -2.48 -38.22 -70.91
C GLU A 282 -0.98 -37.93 -71.18
N GLU A 283 -0.15 -37.98 -70.11
CA GLU A 283 1.33 -38.17 -70.13
C GLU A 283 2.17 -36.96 -70.69
N ASP A 284 3.37 -36.59 -70.23
CA ASP A 284 4.32 -37.15 -69.24
C ASP A 284 5.25 -36.09 -68.57
N GLU A 285 5.66 -36.40 -67.34
CA GLU A 285 7.00 -36.36 -66.66
C GLU A 285 8.02 -35.18 -66.69
N ASP A 286 8.81 -35.14 -65.60
CA ASP A 286 10.15 -34.52 -65.32
C ASP A 286 10.35 -32.98 -65.46
N ASP A 287 11.21 -32.29 -64.68
CA ASP A 287 12.26 -32.63 -63.69
C ASP A 287 12.26 -31.59 -62.53
#